data_AF-A0AAN1WJR2-F1
#
_entry.id   AF-A0AAN1WJR2-F1
#
_cell.length_a   1.000
_cell.length_b   1.000
_cell.length_c   1.000
_cell.angle_alpha   90.00
_cell.angle_beta   90.00
_cell.angle_gamma   90.00
#
_symmetry.space_group_name_H-M   'P 1'
#
loop_
_entity.id
_entity.type
_entity.pdbx_description
1 polymer ?
#
loop_
_entity_poly.entity_id
_entity_poly.type
_entity_poly.pdbx_seq_one_letter_code
_entity_poly.pdbx_strand_id
1 'polypeptide(L)'
;MAYFSAVSHILLMGCFSLLVACGGKMGAAGDSVASGSSASSELSEGYLRLAPSIAMIDKSRFCAAPAALGTRVVSFRFERDFLQQQLLGEGLVGTVHGVMSINQQAVFTYRSDTNFFDAEELSLVPNDGQVAGALASVGRHDRIRIQGNLLQTGDGPRHVLVEALEVLEPYATRYDYNYRVDETLFEGVDRAKILAQVHAIVDGGKGLVLEHEDMVLPVIVDASHQALSAALYRNDIVLIDVSIIRADNRPLHFRTDAAVVDALQRVDAMVGCHNREVVLQGALVRFAASPAISRDVYAVKVSDANGIARIYTLFPGIGFEDPAAFNALFSALSEKAQAAWQANLATAVAGRNYFVNPVVQVNVAGRINVTTANQANPQLYVDNVEQLEFSVGE
;
A
#
# COMPACT_ATOMS: atom_id res chain seq x y z
N MET A 1 -19.02 -38.42 -15.67
CA MET A 1 -17.66 -37.87 -15.81
C MET A 1 -17.72 -36.43 -15.34
N ALA A 2 -17.33 -36.21 -14.10
CA ALA A 2 -17.54 -34.97 -13.37
C ALA A 2 -16.27 -34.12 -13.41
N TYR A 3 -16.40 -32.87 -13.84
CA TYR A 3 -15.44 -31.79 -13.61
C TYR A 3 -15.95 -30.96 -12.44
N PHE A 4 -15.49 -31.29 -11.24
CA PHE A 4 -15.52 -30.44 -10.05
C PHE A 4 -14.06 -30.23 -9.67
N SER A 5 -13.54 -29.00 -9.77
CA SER A 5 -12.21 -28.69 -9.23
C SER A 5 -12.16 -27.23 -8.75
N ALA A 6 -12.22 -27.11 -7.43
CA ALA A 6 -11.44 -26.19 -6.59
C ALA A 6 -11.34 -24.71 -7.01
N VAL A 7 -12.36 -23.91 -6.63
CA VAL A 7 -12.25 -22.44 -6.47
C VAL A 7 -12.77 -22.02 -5.09
N SER A 8 -12.54 -22.84 -4.07
CA SER A 8 -12.84 -22.50 -2.68
C SER A 8 -11.71 -23.02 -1.84
N HIS A 9 -11.22 -22.20 -0.90
CA HIS A 9 -10.04 -22.37 -0.02
C HIS A 9 -8.83 -21.50 -0.41
N ILE A 10 -8.96 -20.18 -0.27
CA ILE A 10 -7.80 -19.30 -0.02
C ILE A 10 -8.20 -18.28 1.05
N LEU A 11 -8.26 -18.73 2.30
CA LEU A 11 -8.19 -17.89 3.51
C LEU A 11 -7.29 -18.66 4.47
N LEU A 12 -6.00 -18.30 4.46
CA LEU A 12 -4.94 -19.04 5.15
C LEU A 12 -4.75 -18.54 6.59
N MET A 13 -4.80 -19.51 7.50
CA MET A 13 -4.69 -19.46 8.96
C MET A 13 -3.28 -19.16 9.49
N GLY A 14 -3.20 -18.68 10.74
CA GLY A 14 -1.98 -18.67 11.56
C GLY A 14 -2.19 -18.20 13.01
N CYS A 15 -2.18 -19.15 13.95
CA CYS A 15 -2.63 -19.12 15.35
C CYS A 15 -1.60 -18.70 16.46
N PHE A 16 -2.13 -18.01 17.49
CA PHE A 16 -2.01 -18.20 18.98
C PHE A 16 -0.70 -18.03 19.80
N SER A 17 -0.78 -17.22 20.89
CA SER A 17 -0.60 -17.64 22.32
C SER A 17 -0.81 -16.49 23.36
N LEU A 18 -1.39 -16.84 24.53
CA LEU A 18 -1.93 -16.03 25.65
C LEU A 18 -0.89 -15.59 26.74
N LEU A 19 -1.15 -14.48 27.48
CA LEU A 19 -1.62 -14.41 28.91
C LEU A 19 -1.36 -13.05 29.64
N VAL A 20 -2.46 -12.35 30.00
CA VAL A 20 -2.87 -11.75 31.31
C VAL A 20 -2.01 -10.69 32.06
N ALA A 21 -2.52 -9.45 32.23
CA ALA A 21 -3.07 -8.88 33.51
C ALA A 21 -3.13 -7.31 33.60
N CYS A 22 -4.37 -6.80 33.80
CA CYS A 22 -4.88 -5.76 34.73
C CYS A 22 -4.40 -4.28 34.81
N GLY A 23 -5.41 -3.38 34.76
CA GLY A 23 -5.52 -2.08 35.47
C GLY A 23 -5.30 -0.83 34.60
N GLY A 24 -6.09 0.25 34.56
CA GLY A 24 -7.29 0.70 35.26
C GLY A 24 -7.64 2.15 34.81
N LYS A 25 -8.92 2.35 34.44
CA LYS A 25 -9.79 3.56 34.40
C LYS A 25 -9.28 5.03 34.31
N MET A 26 -9.86 5.70 33.29
CA MET A 26 -10.63 6.96 33.26
C MET A 26 -9.96 8.35 33.21
N GLY A 27 -10.43 9.16 32.25
CA GLY A 27 -10.43 10.63 32.26
C GLY A 27 -10.76 11.22 30.88
N ALA A 28 -11.96 11.80 30.73
CA ALA A 28 -12.57 12.28 29.48
C ALA A 28 -12.51 13.81 29.29
N ALA A 29 -12.96 14.26 28.10
CA ALA A 29 -13.28 15.62 27.63
C ALA A 29 -12.08 16.46 27.16
N GLY A 30 -12.16 17.24 26.07
CA GLY A 30 -13.23 17.55 25.14
C GLY A 30 -12.74 18.56 24.08
N ASP A 31 -13.54 18.70 23.03
CA ASP A 31 -13.73 19.88 22.18
C ASP A 31 -12.85 20.17 20.95
N SER A 32 -13.61 20.20 19.84
CA SER A 32 -13.66 21.25 18.81
C SER A 32 -12.71 21.19 17.60
N VAL A 33 -13.35 20.73 16.51
CA VAL A 33 -13.27 21.20 15.12
C VAL A 33 -12.42 22.47 14.89
N ALA A 34 -11.35 22.33 14.11
CA ALA A 34 -10.81 23.40 13.29
C ALA A 34 -10.19 22.80 12.01
N SER A 35 -10.84 23.08 10.90
CA SER A 35 -10.32 22.97 9.54
C SER A 35 -9.05 23.80 9.35
N GLY A 36 -8.07 23.23 8.66
CA GLY A 36 -7.00 23.97 7.98
C GLY A 36 -5.66 24.07 8.74
N SER A 37 -4.65 23.37 8.25
CA SER A 37 -3.25 23.77 8.37
C SER A 37 -2.42 23.01 7.33
N SER A 38 -2.25 23.66 6.18
CA SER A 38 -1.27 23.37 5.14
C SER A 38 0.09 22.94 5.71
N ALA A 39 0.64 21.85 5.20
CA ALA A 39 2.09 21.68 5.18
C ALA A 39 2.67 22.89 4.42
N SER A 40 3.30 23.82 5.13
CA SER A 40 4.04 24.90 4.48
C SER A 40 5.30 24.31 3.88
N SER A 41 5.39 24.27 2.55
CA SER A 41 6.65 23.96 1.87
C SER A 41 7.62 25.11 2.13
N GLU A 42 8.67 24.83 2.91
CA GLU A 42 9.82 25.73 3.03
C GLU A 42 10.85 25.29 2.00
N LEU A 43 11.16 26.17 1.07
CA LEU A 43 12.27 26.03 0.12
C LEU A 43 13.43 26.89 0.61
N SER A 44 14.54 26.26 0.99
CA SER A 44 15.87 26.89 0.94
C SER A 44 16.59 26.34 -0.28
N GLU A 45 17.60 27.04 -0.83
CA GLU A 45 18.24 26.66 -2.11
C GLU A 45 18.51 25.14 -2.20
N GLY A 46 17.78 24.46 -3.09
CA GLY A 46 17.90 23.01 -3.35
C GLY A 46 17.26 22.07 -2.31
N TYR A 47 16.67 22.57 -1.22
CA TYR A 47 16.07 21.76 -0.14
C TYR A 47 14.57 22.01 0.00
N LEU A 48 13.79 20.94 -0.17
CA LEU A 48 12.34 20.95 0.01
C LEU A 48 11.93 20.30 1.34
N ARG A 49 11.16 21.03 2.14
CA ARG A 49 10.56 20.47 3.36
C ARG A 49 9.07 20.20 3.16
N LEU A 50 8.71 18.92 3.06
CA LEU A 50 7.33 18.41 3.11
C LEU A 50 6.96 17.81 4.48
N ALA A 51 7.90 17.89 5.44
CA ALA A 51 7.68 17.47 6.80
C ALA A 51 7.14 18.64 7.65
N PRO A 52 6.02 18.45 8.37
CA PRO A 52 5.45 19.48 9.23
C PRO A 52 6.34 19.73 10.45
N SER A 53 5.93 20.66 11.33
CA SER A 53 6.65 20.92 12.58
C SER A 53 6.67 19.69 13.49
N ILE A 54 7.64 19.59 14.41
CA ILE A 54 7.74 18.42 15.32
C ILE A 54 6.44 18.21 16.11
N ALA A 55 5.83 19.30 16.60
CA ALA A 55 4.54 19.24 17.31
C ALA A 55 3.40 18.70 16.44
N MET A 56 3.47 18.91 15.11
CA MET A 56 2.50 18.37 14.17
C MET A 56 2.82 16.92 13.80
N ILE A 57 4.10 16.51 13.73
CA ILE A 57 4.50 15.11 13.50
C ILE A 57 3.91 14.19 14.59
N ASP A 58 3.88 14.63 15.85
CA ASP A 58 3.29 13.83 16.93
C ASP A 58 1.78 13.58 16.73
N LYS A 59 1.08 14.42 15.96
CA LYS A 59 -0.33 14.20 15.59
C LYS A 59 -0.53 13.10 14.53
N SER A 60 0.55 12.61 13.92
CA SER A 60 0.54 11.46 13.00
C SER A 60 0.76 10.11 13.70
N ARG A 61 0.73 10.09 15.05
CA ARG A 61 0.86 8.86 15.84
C ARG A 61 -0.50 8.25 16.13
N PHE A 62 -0.93 7.30 15.30
CA PHE A 62 -2.16 6.56 15.53
C PHE A 62 -2.00 5.48 16.61
N CYS A 63 -0.82 4.85 16.68
CA CYS A 63 -0.63 3.65 17.50
C CYS A 63 -0.07 3.93 18.90
N ALA A 64 0.41 5.15 19.15
CA ALA A 64 0.81 5.73 20.45
C ALA A 64 1.84 4.95 21.31
N ALA A 65 2.13 3.67 21.02
CA ALA A 65 3.10 2.84 21.72
C ALA A 65 4.29 2.55 20.80
N PRO A 66 5.53 2.58 21.31
CA PRO A 66 6.68 2.06 20.58
C PRO A 66 6.49 0.55 20.41
N ALA A 67 6.15 0.13 19.19
CA ALA A 67 6.13 -1.28 18.88
C ALA A 67 7.56 -1.81 18.83
N ALA A 68 7.77 -3.05 19.29
CA ALA A 68 9.03 -3.76 19.09
C ALA A 68 9.42 -3.74 17.59
N LEU A 69 10.72 -3.78 17.31
CA LEU A 69 11.20 -3.93 15.94
C LEU A 69 10.58 -5.20 15.35
N GLY A 70 10.05 -5.08 14.13
CA GLY A 70 9.50 -6.22 13.40
C GLY A 70 10.51 -7.33 13.20
N THR A 71 10.02 -8.55 13.02
CA THR A 71 10.85 -9.58 12.41
C THR A 71 11.23 -9.15 11.01
N ARG A 72 12.50 -9.37 10.63
CA ARG A 72 13.00 -9.04 9.29
C ARG A 72 12.10 -9.68 8.24
N VAL A 73 11.61 -8.84 7.34
CA VAL A 73 10.77 -9.30 6.24
C VAL A 73 11.65 -10.01 5.21
N VAL A 74 11.37 -11.29 4.98
CA VAL A 74 11.87 -12.00 3.81
C VAL A 74 10.74 -12.03 2.81
N SER A 75 10.83 -11.19 1.78
CA SER A 75 9.89 -11.25 0.66
C SER A 75 10.10 -12.57 -0.09
N PHE A 76 9.00 -13.22 -0.45
CA PHE A 76 9.05 -14.37 -1.36
C PHE A 76 9.75 -13.96 -2.65
N ARG A 77 10.61 -14.85 -3.16
CA ARG A 77 11.36 -14.66 -4.40
C ARG A 77 11.37 -15.99 -5.16
N PHE A 78 11.07 -15.96 -6.45
CA PHE A 78 11.30 -17.12 -7.30
C PHE A 78 12.80 -17.32 -7.54
N GLU A 79 13.21 -18.57 -7.74
CA GLU A 79 14.59 -18.86 -8.15
C GLU A 79 14.98 -18.05 -9.39
N ARG A 80 16.17 -17.44 -9.37
CA ARG A 80 16.62 -16.56 -10.45
C ARG A 80 16.69 -17.30 -11.78
N ASP A 81 17.28 -18.50 -11.76
CA ASP A 81 17.46 -19.30 -12.96
C ASP A 81 16.12 -19.75 -13.53
N PHE A 82 15.14 -20.04 -12.68
CA PHE A 82 13.77 -20.32 -13.12
C PHE A 82 13.18 -19.13 -13.89
N LEU A 83 13.19 -17.93 -13.30
CA LEU A 83 12.64 -16.73 -13.95
C LEU A 83 13.39 -16.42 -15.26
N GLN A 84 14.73 -16.51 -15.26
CA GLN A 84 15.54 -16.25 -16.45
C GLN A 84 15.23 -17.25 -17.56
N GLN A 85 15.06 -18.54 -17.25
CA GLN A 85 14.69 -19.55 -18.24
C GLN A 85 13.32 -19.27 -18.85
N GLN A 86 12.33 -18.89 -18.04
CA GLN A 86 11.00 -18.55 -18.55
C GLN A 86 11.04 -17.30 -19.45
N LEU A 87 11.77 -16.26 -19.04
CA LEU A 87 11.91 -15.02 -19.81
C LEU A 87 12.59 -15.21 -21.18
N LEU A 88 13.54 -16.14 -21.28
CA LEU A 88 14.23 -16.48 -22.54
C LEU A 88 13.45 -17.48 -23.41
N GLY A 89 12.52 -18.23 -22.80
CA GLY A 89 11.69 -19.23 -23.47
C GLY A 89 10.38 -18.64 -23.98
N GLU A 90 9.26 -19.19 -23.54
CA GLU A 90 7.90 -18.75 -23.95
C GLU A 90 7.46 -17.42 -23.31
N GLY A 91 8.27 -16.85 -22.42
CA GLY A 91 7.97 -15.64 -21.68
C GLY A 91 7.22 -15.90 -20.37
N LEU A 92 7.34 -14.94 -19.44
CA LEU A 92 6.57 -14.96 -18.19
C LEU A 92 5.18 -14.35 -18.44
N VAL A 93 4.14 -15.04 -17.99
CA VAL A 93 2.77 -14.55 -18.01
C VAL A 93 2.36 -14.10 -16.62
N GLY A 94 1.78 -12.92 -16.52
CA GLY A 94 1.38 -12.33 -15.25
C GLY A 94 0.54 -11.09 -15.45
N THR A 95 0.38 -10.30 -14.40
CA THR A 95 -0.49 -9.12 -14.42
C THR A 95 0.29 -7.85 -14.10
N VAL A 96 -0.08 -6.76 -14.74
CA VAL A 96 0.47 -5.44 -14.42
C VAL A 96 -0.02 -4.99 -13.04
N HIS A 97 0.91 -4.77 -12.11
CA HIS A 97 0.64 -4.32 -10.75
C HIS A 97 0.32 -2.82 -10.70
N GLY A 98 1.16 -2.03 -11.38
CA GLY A 98 1.12 -0.58 -11.38
C GLY A 98 1.85 -0.04 -12.59
N VAL A 99 1.38 1.11 -13.08
CA VAL A 99 1.89 1.77 -14.27
C VAL A 99 2.13 3.24 -13.93
N MET A 100 3.24 3.77 -14.41
CA MET A 100 3.48 5.21 -14.52
C MET A 100 3.79 5.50 -15.98
N SER A 101 2.74 5.71 -16.78
CA SER A 101 2.82 5.76 -18.25
C SER A 101 3.73 6.90 -18.74
N ILE A 102 3.72 8.04 -18.05
CA ILE A 102 4.60 9.20 -18.34
C ILE A 102 6.09 8.84 -18.27
N ASN A 103 6.39 7.88 -17.42
CA ASN A 103 7.71 7.41 -17.07
C ASN A 103 8.04 6.07 -17.74
N GLN A 104 7.14 5.56 -18.58
CA GLN A 104 7.22 4.25 -19.25
C GLN A 104 7.56 3.11 -18.28
N GLN A 105 7.13 3.25 -17.03
CA GLN A 105 7.34 2.25 -15.99
C GLN A 105 6.09 1.41 -15.82
N ALA A 106 6.31 0.10 -15.76
CA ALA A 106 5.31 -0.83 -15.27
C ALA A 106 5.99 -1.78 -14.28
N VAL A 107 5.25 -2.13 -13.24
CA VAL A 107 5.59 -3.22 -12.34
C VAL A 107 4.74 -4.41 -12.74
N PHE A 108 5.39 -5.54 -12.99
CA PHE A 108 4.76 -6.80 -13.36
C PHE A 108 4.74 -7.74 -12.15
N THR A 109 3.57 -8.27 -11.82
CA THR A 109 3.44 -9.32 -10.82
C THR A 109 3.46 -10.68 -11.51
N TYR A 110 4.48 -11.48 -11.20
CA TYR A 110 4.46 -12.91 -11.43
C TYR A 110 3.98 -13.62 -10.17
N ARG A 111 2.99 -14.52 -10.28
CA ARG A 111 2.38 -15.20 -9.14
C ARG A 111 2.46 -16.71 -9.33
N SER A 112 2.67 -17.43 -8.24
CA SER A 112 2.68 -18.89 -8.22
C SER A 112 1.29 -19.44 -8.54
N ASP A 113 1.25 -20.49 -9.35
CA ASP A 113 0.02 -21.21 -9.66
C ASP A 113 -0.51 -22.02 -8.46
N THR A 114 0.33 -22.29 -7.46
CA THR A 114 0.00 -23.16 -6.31
C THR A 114 -0.30 -22.39 -5.03
N ASN A 115 0.20 -21.16 -4.90
CA ASN A 115 -0.02 -20.33 -3.74
C ASN A 115 -0.20 -18.88 -4.16
N PHE A 116 -1.42 -18.37 -4.00
CA PHE A 116 -1.72 -16.99 -4.33
C PHE A 116 -0.81 -16.00 -3.61
N PHE A 117 -0.34 -16.26 -2.39
CA PHE A 117 0.52 -15.30 -1.66
C PHE A 117 1.98 -15.30 -2.13
N ASP A 118 2.39 -16.33 -2.87
CA ASP A 118 3.73 -16.42 -3.43
C ASP A 118 3.77 -15.66 -4.75
N ALA A 119 4.15 -14.39 -4.68
CA ALA A 119 4.30 -13.54 -5.84
C ALA A 119 5.55 -12.70 -5.77
N GLU A 120 5.98 -12.27 -6.94
CA GLU A 120 7.12 -11.42 -7.13
C GLU A 120 6.80 -10.26 -8.07
N GLU A 121 7.18 -9.06 -7.62
CA GLU A 121 7.08 -7.84 -8.39
C GLU A 121 8.40 -7.60 -9.14
N LEU A 122 8.31 -7.48 -10.46
CA LEU A 122 9.42 -7.24 -11.38
C LEU A 122 9.24 -5.87 -12.04
N SER A 123 10.25 -5.02 -11.96
CA SER A 123 10.23 -3.73 -12.66
C SER A 123 10.57 -3.92 -14.13
N LEU A 124 9.75 -3.37 -15.03
CA LEU A 124 9.95 -3.51 -16.47
C LEU A 124 10.73 -2.33 -17.03
N VAL A 125 11.77 -2.63 -17.81
CA VAL A 125 12.59 -1.65 -18.51
C VAL A 125 12.52 -1.95 -20.00
N PRO A 126 12.07 -1.02 -20.87
CA PRO A 126 12.03 -1.27 -22.31
C PRO A 126 13.44 -1.41 -22.89
N ASN A 127 13.64 -2.39 -23.78
CA ASN A 127 14.89 -2.53 -24.54
C ASN A 127 14.98 -1.55 -25.74
N ASP A 128 13.83 -1.16 -26.29
CA ASP A 128 13.76 -0.24 -27.44
C ASP A 128 12.48 0.61 -27.43
N GLY A 129 12.34 1.48 -28.42
CA GLY A 129 11.18 2.38 -28.56
C GLY A 129 9.85 1.67 -28.87
N GLN A 130 9.88 0.49 -29.48
CA GLN A 130 8.65 -0.28 -29.76
C GLN A 130 8.11 -0.88 -28.46
N VAL A 131 8.98 -1.52 -27.66
CA VAL A 131 8.62 -2.04 -26.34
C VAL A 131 8.20 -0.90 -25.40
N ALA A 132 8.88 0.24 -25.46
CA ALA A 132 8.49 1.43 -24.70
C ALA A 132 7.05 1.88 -25.04
N GLY A 133 6.69 1.93 -26.32
CA GLY A 133 5.33 2.23 -26.77
C GLY A 133 4.31 1.21 -26.27
N ALA A 134 4.66 -0.08 -26.29
CA ALA A 134 3.81 -1.14 -25.77
C ALA A 134 3.59 -1.02 -24.25
N LEU A 135 4.65 -0.79 -23.47
CA LEU A 135 4.57 -0.55 -22.03
C LEU A 135 3.77 0.71 -21.67
N ALA A 136 3.82 1.76 -22.49
CA ALA A 136 3.01 2.95 -22.28
C ALA A 136 1.50 2.68 -22.46
N SER A 137 1.15 1.62 -23.20
CA SER A 137 -0.25 1.26 -23.50
C SER A 137 -0.89 0.31 -22.51
N VAL A 138 -0.10 -0.35 -21.65
CA VAL A 138 -0.67 -1.29 -20.67
C VAL A 138 -1.31 -0.55 -19.51
N GLY A 139 -2.44 -1.08 -19.04
CA GLY A 139 -3.15 -0.65 -17.85
C GLY A 139 -2.85 -1.55 -16.65
N ARG A 140 -3.16 -1.04 -15.45
CA ARG A 140 -3.19 -1.86 -14.24
C ARG A 140 -4.14 -3.06 -14.43
N HIS A 141 -3.71 -4.22 -13.97
CA HIS A 141 -4.38 -5.51 -14.10
C HIS A 141 -4.44 -6.12 -15.51
N ASP A 142 -3.89 -5.47 -16.54
CA ASP A 142 -3.70 -6.13 -17.83
C ASP A 142 -2.89 -7.41 -17.62
N ARG A 143 -3.36 -8.49 -18.24
CA ARG A 143 -2.63 -9.74 -18.28
C ARG A 143 -1.71 -9.70 -19.49
N ILE A 144 -0.42 -9.75 -19.22
CA ILE A 144 0.63 -9.60 -20.23
C ILE A 144 1.59 -10.77 -20.20
N ARG A 145 2.24 -11.01 -21.33
CA ARG A 145 3.41 -11.86 -21.46
C ARG A 145 4.63 -10.98 -21.73
N ILE A 146 5.72 -11.25 -21.02
CA ILE A 146 7.00 -10.57 -21.21
C ILE A 146 8.12 -11.56 -21.52
N GLN A 147 9.01 -11.20 -22.43
CA GLN A 147 10.26 -11.90 -22.72
C GLN A 147 11.43 -10.93 -22.59
N GLY A 148 12.62 -11.47 -22.27
CA GLY A 148 13.85 -10.69 -22.20
C GLY A 148 14.82 -11.20 -21.14
N ASN A 149 15.50 -10.28 -20.47
CA ASN A 149 16.61 -10.62 -19.58
C ASN A 149 16.45 -10.03 -18.18
N LEU A 150 16.75 -10.81 -17.15
CA LEU A 150 16.89 -10.27 -15.80
C LEU A 150 18.15 -9.42 -15.73
N LEU A 151 17.97 -8.13 -15.49
CA LEU A 151 19.09 -7.24 -15.22
C LEU A 151 19.76 -7.64 -13.89
N GLN A 152 21.08 -7.55 -13.86
CA GLN A 152 21.86 -7.78 -12.64
C GLN A 152 21.87 -6.50 -11.80
N THR A 153 20.75 -6.21 -11.13
CA THR A 153 20.58 -5.00 -10.32
C THR A 153 20.95 -5.26 -8.86
N GLY A 154 22.19 -5.68 -8.58
CA GLY A 154 22.63 -5.98 -7.20
C GLY A 154 21.62 -6.83 -6.42
N ASP A 155 21.49 -6.57 -5.11
CA ASP A 155 20.49 -7.19 -4.23
C ASP A 155 19.20 -6.35 -4.10
N GLY A 156 18.88 -5.53 -5.11
CA GLY A 156 17.66 -4.71 -5.15
C GLY A 156 16.52 -5.37 -5.94
N PRO A 157 15.38 -4.66 -6.10
CA PRO A 157 14.22 -5.22 -6.80
C PRO A 157 14.64 -5.62 -8.21
N ARG A 158 14.24 -6.81 -8.64
CA ARG A 158 14.65 -7.34 -9.93
C ARG A 158 14.01 -6.55 -11.06
N HIS A 159 14.85 -6.18 -12.03
CA HIS A 159 14.41 -5.53 -13.25
C HIS A 159 14.49 -6.52 -14.41
N VAL A 160 13.55 -6.43 -15.33
CA VAL A 160 13.56 -7.16 -16.61
C VAL A 160 13.82 -6.13 -17.71
N LEU A 161 14.89 -6.32 -18.47
CA LEU A 161 15.03 -5.67 -19.77
C LEU A 161 14.10 -6.40 -20.73
N VAL A 162 12.97 -5.77 -21.05
CA VAL A 162 11.90 -6.36 -21.85
C VAL A 162 12.25 -6.21 -23.32
N GLU A 163 12.37 -7.35 -24.01
CA GLU A 163 12.66 -7.44 -25.44
C GLU A 163 11.38 -7.67 -26.26
N ALA A 164 10.39 -8.32 -25.67
CA ALA A 164 9.05 -8.45 -26.25
C ALA A 164 7.97 -8.40 -25.18
N LEU A 165 6.84 -7.80 -25.53
CA LEU A 165 5.65 -7.69 -24.70
C LEU A 165 4.41 -7.98 -25.55
N GLU A 166 3.54 -8.82 -25.03
CA GLU A 166 2.23 -9.12 -25.61
C GLU A 166 1.14 -8.89 -24.55
N VAL A 167 0.12 -8.09 -24.89
CA VAL A 167 -1.08 -7.96 -24.06
C VAL A 167 -2.00 -9.13 -24.39
N LEU A 168 -2.14 -10.07 -23.45
CA LEU A 168 -2.97 -11.26 -23.62
C LEU A 168 -4.44 -10.95 -23.36
N GLU A 169 -4.70 -10.18 -22.30
CA GLU A 169 -6.04 -9.81 -21.90
C GLU A 169 -6.01 -8.41 -21.29
N PRO A 170 -6.56 -7.39 -21.97
CA PRO A 170 -6.67 -6.06 -21.40
C PRO A 170 -7.71 -6.07 -20.28
N TYR A 171 -7.41 -5.43 -19.16
CA TYR A 171 -8.37 -5.19 -18.11
C TYR A 171 -9.09 -3.87 -18.38
N ALA A 172 -10.29 -3.98 -18.92
CA ALA A 172 -11.20 -2.84 -19.04
C ALA A 172 -11.66 -2.43 -17.64
N THR A 173 -10.92 -1.52 -16.99
CA THR A 173 -11.44 -0.83 -15.81
C THR A 173 -12.75 -0.14 -16.19
N ARG A 174 -13.81 -0.39 -15.43
CA ARG A 174 -15.10 0.32 -15.58
C ARG A 174 -15.02 1.75 -15.04
N TYR A 175 -13.85 2.16 -14.58
CA TYR A 175 -13.65 3.38 -13.84
C TYR A 175 -12.49 4.17 -14.41
N ASP A 176 -12.73 5.47 -14.51
CA ASP A 176 -11.75 6.44 -14.91
C ASP A 176 -10.84 6.76 -13.71
N TYR A 177 -9.65 6.16 -13.70
CA TYR A 177 -8.58 6.50 -12.77
C TYR A 177 -7.74 7.65 -13.35
N ASN A 178 -8.39 8.74 -13.79
CA ASN A 178 -7.74 9.98 -14.23
C ASN A 178 -7.03 10.65 -13.05
N TYR A 179 -5.93 10.02 -12.61
CA TYR A 179 -5.07 10.46 -11.54
C TYR A 179 -3.79 11.00 -12.15
N ARG A 180 -3.44 12.24 -11.77
CA ARG A 180 -2.20 12.91 -12.19
C ARG A 180 -1.45 13.31 -10.95
N VAL A 181 -0.17 12.97 -10.91
CA VAL A 181 0.77 13.46 -9.90
C VAL A 181 1.24 14.85 -10.32
N ASP A 182 1.40 15.77 -9.39
CA ASP A 182 2.13 17.01 -9.66
C ASP A 182 3.63 16.71 -9.72
N GLU A 183 4.15 16.67 -10.94
CA GLU A 183 5.54 16.33 -11.24
C GLU A 183 6.50 17.51 -10.97
N THR A 184 5.96 18.72 -10.82
CA THR A 184 6.76 19.94 -10.65
C THR A 184 7.27 20.11 -9.23
N LEU A 185 6.71 19.37 -8.27
CA LEU A 185 6.99 19.51 -6.85
C LEU A 185 8.49 19.38 -6.51
N PHE A 186 9.21 18.55 -7.27
CA PHE A 186 10.63 18.33 -7.07
C PHE A 186 11.51 19.10 -8.08
N GLU A 187 10.98 19.91 -8.99
CA GLU A 187 11.82 20.64 -9.93
C GLU A 187 12.79 21.60 -9.21
N GLY A 188 14.09 21.54 -9.56
CA GLY A 188 15.12 22.33 -8.89
C GLY A 188 15.41 21.92 -7.43
N VAL A 189 14.85 20.81 -6.96
CA VAL A 189 15.11 20.24 -5.65
C VAL A 189 16.16 19.13 -5.76
N ASP A 190 17.19 19.20 -4.93
CA ASP A 190 18.26 18.21 -4.83
C ASP A 190 18.09 17.32 -3.60
N ARG A 191 17.39 17.82 -2.59
CA ARG A 191 17.19 17.13 -1.32
C ARG A 191 15.83 17.45 -0.73
N ALA A 192 15.19 16.47 -0.12
CA ALA A 192 13.88 16.64 0.48
C ALA A 192 13.78 15.97 1.85
N LYS A 193 13.01 16.59 2.75
CA LYS A 193 12.59 15.97 4.00
C LYS A 193 11.08 15.81 4.05
N ILE A 194 10.64 14.57 4.21
CA ILE A 194 9.29 14.14 3.87
C ILE A 194 8.72 13.33 5.04
N LEU A 195 7.50 13.64 5.46
CA LEU A 195 6.69 12.75 6.28
C LEU A 195 5.89 11.86 5.33
N ALA A 196 6.06 10.54 5.42
CA ALA A 196 5.50 9.60 4.46
C ALA A 196 5.03 8.30 5.13
N GLN A 197 4.14 7.60 4.45
CA GLN A 197 3.71 6.25 4.80
C GLN A 197 4.54 5.20 4.06
N VAL A 198 4.90 4.12 4.72
CA VAL A 198 5.58 2.98 4.07
C VAL A 198 4.58 2.19 3.24
N HIS A 199 4.80 2.07 1.93
CA HIS A 199 4.01 1.23 1.03
C HIS A 199 4.61 -0.17 0.87
N ALA A 200 5.94 -0.28 0.80
CA ALA A 200 6.62 -1.56 0.68
C ALA A 200 8.03 -1.52 1.26
N ILE A 201 8.45 -2.63 1.86
CA ILE A 201 9.84 -2.91 2.18
C ILE A 201 10.41 -3.83 1.10
N VAL A 202 11.54 -3.44 0.53
CA VAL A 202 12.15 -4.12 -0.61
C VAL A 202 13.49 -4.72 -0.20
N ASP A 203 13.70 -5.98 -0.57
CA ASP A 203 14.94 -6.75 -0.35
C ASP A 203 15.49 -6.67 1.07
N GLY A 204 14.60 -6.85 2.04
CA GLY A 204 14.94 -6.88 3.46
C GLY A 204 15.52 -5.55 3.96
N GLY A 205 15.06 -4.43 3.41
CA GLY A 205 15.39 -3.07 3.84
C GLY A 205 16.29 -2.28 2.89
N LYS A 206 16.80 -2.89 1.81
CA LYS A 206 17.67 -2.16 0.85
C LYS A 206 16.93 -1.10 0.05
N GLY A 207 15.62 -1.26 -0.10
CA GLY A 207 14.74 -0.26 -0.69
C GLY A 207 13.46 -0.08 0.10
N LEU A 208 12.86 1.09 -0.04
CA LEU A 208 11.52 1.41 0.43
C LEU A 208 10.70 1.97 -0.74
N VAL A 209 9.42 1.67 -0.75
CA VAL A 209 8.44 2.46 -1.50
C VAL A 209 7.65 3.23 -0.47
N LEU A 210 7.67 4.56 -0.56
CA LEU A 210 6.95 5.45 0.35
C LEU A 210 5.81 6.15 -0.37
N GLU A 211 4.80 6.53 0.39
CA GLU A 211 3.68 7.35 -0.07
C GLU A 211 3.62 8.67 0.70
N HIS A 212 3.62 9.77 -0.04
CA HIS A 212 3.31 11.10 0.48
C HIS A 212 2.12 11.62 -0.31
N GLU A 213 1.00 11.81 0.38
CA GLU A 213 -0.31 11.98 -0.25
C GLU A 213 -0.56 10.80 -1.21
N ASP A 214 -0.72 11.05 -2.51
CA ASP A 214 -0.91 10.00 -3.51
C ASP A 214 0.37 9.69 -4.35
N MET A 215 1.48 10.41 -4.10
CA MET A 215 2.77 10.18 -4.76
C MET A 215 3.44 8.89 -4.28
N VAL A 216 4.08 8.18 -5.19
CA VAL A 216 4.90 6.99 -4.89
C VAL A 216 6.38 7.34 -5.03
N LEU A 217 7.13 7.18 -3.94
CA LEU A 217 8.53 7.59 -3.83
C LEU A 217 9.42 6.34 -3.65
N PRO A 218 10.11 5.86 -4.71
CA PRO A 218 11.06 4.77 -4.59
C PRO A 218 12.37 5.26 -3.96
N VAL A 219 12.72 4.72 -2.79
CA VAL A 219 13.89 5.12 -2.00
C VAL A 219 14.91 3.99 -1.94
N ILE A 220 16.16 4.29 -2.30
CA ILE A 220 17.33 3.45 -2.06
C ILE A 220 17.84 3.75 -0.65
N VAL A 221 17.96 2.71 0.17
CA VAL A 221 18.35 2.85 1.58
C VAL A 221 19.83 2.53 1.73
N ASP A 222 20.61 3.52 2.18
CA ASP A 222 22.01 3.33 2.54
C ASP A 222 22.18 2.27 3.65
N ALA A 223 23.29 1.55 3.62
CA ALA A 223 23.61 0.47 4.56
C ALA A 223 23.47 0.88 6.03
N SER A 224 23.81 2.12 6.39
CA SER A 224 23.68 2.61 7.78
C SER A 224 22.23 2.65 8.28
N HIS A 225 21.25 2.75 7.38
CA HIS A 225 19.82 2.84 7.69
C HIS A 225 19.05 1.54 7.46
N GLN A 226 19.69 0.53 6.87
CA GLN A 226 19.02 -0.71 6.45
C GLN A 226 18.42 -1.49 7.62
N ALA A 227 19.06 -1.47 8.80
CA ALA A 227 18.54 -2.14 10.00
C ALA A 227 17.15 -1.63 10.41
N LEU A 228 16.93 -0.31 10.36
CA LEU A 228 15.62 0.28 10.66
C LEU A 228 14.62 -0.04 9.56
N SER A 229 14.99 0.19 8.30
CA SER A 229 14.09 -0.05 7.15
C SER A 229 13.61 -1.51 7.05
N ALA A 230 14.45 -2.47 7.41
CA ALA A 230 14.15 -3.91 7.40
C ALA A 230 13.13 -4.32 8.49
N ALA A 231 12.99 -3.50 9.52
CA ALA A 231 12.11 -3.72 10.67
C ALA A 231 10.79 -2.92 10.59
N LEU A 232 10.61 -2.13 9.52
CA LEU A 232 9.36 -1.39 9.27
C LEU A 232 8.23 -2.34 8.86
N TYR A 233 7.00 -1.86 9.05
CA TYR A 233 5.80 -2.45 8.48
C TYR A 233 5.26 -1.54 7.39
N ARG A 234 4.59 -2.13 6.39
CA ARG A 234 3.68 -1.38 5.53
C ARG A 234 2.66 -0.64 6.41
N ASN A 235 2.36 0.60 6.04
CA ASN A 235 1.59 1.59 6.78
C ASN A 235 2.28 2.22 8.01
N ASP A 236 3.54 1.89 8.32
CA ASP A 236 4.34 2.71 9.24
C ASP A 236 4.46 4.14 8.71
N ILE A 237 4.47 5.12 9.61
CA ILE A 237 4.75 6.51 9.25
C ILE A 237 6.21 6.78 9.55
N VAL A 238 6.92 7.34 8.57
CA VAL A 238 8.34 7.67 8.66
C VAL A 238 8.57 9.13 8.35
N LEU A 239 9.54 9.71 9.03
CA LEU A 239 10.17 10.96 8.63
C LEU A 239 11.48 10.59 7.95
N ILE A 240 11.64 11.02 6.70
CA ILE A 240 12.82 10.67 5.90
C ILE A 240 13.46 11.91 5.28
N ASP A 241 14.78 11.93 5.25
CA ASP A 241 15.60 12.94 4.60
C ASP A 241 16.41 12.27 3.48
N VAL A 242 16.20 12.72 2.25
CA VAL A 242 16.67 12.05 1.04
C VAL A 242 17.29 13.03 0.05
N SER A 243 18.34 12.56 -0.62
CA SER A 243 18.81 13.14 -1.88
C SER A 243 17.92 12.66 -3.03
N ILE A 244 17.77 13.51 -4.04
CA ILE A 244 17.00 13.22 -5.24
C ILE A 244 17.95 12.78 -6.36
N ILE A 245 17.69 11.61 -6.94
CA ILE A 245 18.45 11.04 -8.04
C ILE A 245 17.64 11.26 -9.32
N ARG A 246 18.23 12.03 -10.24
CA ARG A 246 17.69 12.26 -11.58
C ARG A 246 18.55 11.53 -12.59
N ALA A 247 17.90 10.88 -13.54
CA ALA A 247 18.53 10.34 -14.72
C ALA A 247 17.60 10.53 -15.91
N ASP A 248 18.17 10.85 -17.06
CA ASP A 248 17.40 11.07 -18.28
C ASP A 248 16.55 9.84 -18.60
N ASN A 249 15.26 10.08 -18.89
CA ASN A 249 14.28 9.04 -19.18
C ASN A 249 14.15 7.97 -18.09
N ARG A 250 14.50 8.28 -16.83
CA ARG A 250 14.28 7.42 -15.69
C ARG A 250 13.44 8.14 -14.63
N PRO A 251 12.59 7.40 -13.93
CA PRO A 251 11.75 8.02 -12.90
C PRO A 251 12.56 8.49 -11.72
N LEU A 252 11.98 9.45 -11.01
CA LEU A 252 12.59 10.05 -9.85
C LEU A 252 12.86 8.97 -8.81
N HIS A 253 14.12 8.84 -8.41
CA HIS A 253 14.51 7.98 -7.29
C HIS A 253 15.05 8.84 -6.17
N PHE A 254 14.98 8.30 -4.95
CA PHE A 254 15.46 8.97 -3.76
C PHE A 254 16.51 8.10 -3.09
N ARG A 255 17.40 8.70 -2.32
CA ARG A 255 18.42 7.96 -1.55
C ARG A 255 18.69 8.60 -0.21
N THR A 256 18.74 7.78 0.84
CA THR A 256 19.23 8.22 2.16
C THR A 256 20.75 8.41 2.13
N ASP A 257 21.24 9.40 2.85
CA ASP A 257 22.67 9.73 2.91
C ASP A 257 23.31 9.11 4.17
N ALA A 258 24.35 8.28 3.98
CA ALA A 258 25.09 7.63 5.07
C ALA A 258 25.62 8.61 6.13
N ALA A 259 25.93 9.85 5.74
CA ALA A 259 26.46 10.88 6.65
C ALA A 259 25.38 11.48 7.57
N VAL A 260 24.10 11.24 7.30
CA VAL A 260 22.97 11.83 8.01
C VAL A 260 22.37 10.76 8.92
N VAL A 261 22.82 10.71 10.17
CA VAL A 261 22.47 9.66 11.15
C VAL A 261 20.96 9.42 11.28
N ASP A 262 20.17 10.50 11.28
CA ASP A 262 18.72 10.43 11.45
C ASP A 262 17.97 10.61 10.12
N ALA A 263 18.56 10.18 9.00
CA ALA A 263 17.94 10.29 7.67
C ALA A 263 16.66 9.47 7.54
N LEU A 264 16.48 8.44 8.36
CA LEU A 264 15.25 7.65 8.43
C LEU A 264 14.82 7.50 9.89
N GLN A 265 13.61 7.92 10.19
CA GLN A 265 13.03 7.83 11.54
C GLN A 265 11.62 7.25 11.44
N ARG A 266 11.30 6.30 12.30
CA ARG A 266 9.92 5.79 12.45
C ARG A 266 9.15 6.68 13.40
N VAL A 267 8.12 7.35 12.88
CA VAL A 267 7.22 8.25 13.62
C VAL A 267 6.11 7.46 14.31
N ASP A 268 5.47 6.54 13.57
CA ASP A 268 4.39 5.70 14.08
C ASP A 268 4.51 4.28 13.53
N ALA A 269 4.38 3.29 14.40
CA ALA A 269 4.51 1.88 14.08
C ALA A 269 3.13 1.21 13.99
N MET A 270 2.72 0.81 12.79
CA MET A 270 1.42 0.20 12.52
C MET A 270 1.22 -1.08 13.34
N VAL A 271 2.27 -1.90 13.48
CA VAL A 271 2.19 -3.12 14.29
C VAL A 271 1.90 -2.85 15.77
N GLY A 272 2.20 -1.64 16.27
CA GLY A 272 1.84 -1.21 17.63
C GLY A 272 0.33 -1.09 17.85
N CYS A 273 -0.46 -1.03 16.77
CA CYS A 273 -1.91 -1.07 16.84
C CYS A 273 -2.49 -2.50 16.84
N HIS A 274 -1.69 -3.54 16.61
CA HIS A 274 -2.21 -4.91 16.54
C HIS A 274 -2.96 -5.27 17.85
N ASN A 275 -4.15 -5.85 17.70
CA ASN A 275 -5.09 -6.19 18.78
C ASN A 275 -5.61 -5.03 19.63
N ARG A 276 -5.42 -3.78 19.22
CA ARG A 276 -6.07 -2.65 19.90
C ARG A 276 -7.53 -2.56 19.47
N GLU A 277 -8.42 -2.53 20.46
CA GLU A 277 -9.80 -2.10 20.29
C GLU A 277 -9.83 -0.59 20.04
N VAL A 278 -10.55 -0.18 19.00
CA VAL A 278 -10.64 1.20 18.55
C VAL A 278 -12.04 1.53 18.08
N VAL A 279 -12.35 2.83 18.08
CA VAL A 279 -13.43 3.40 17.28
C VAL A 279 -12.78 4.31 16.26
N LEU A 280 -12.97 4.00 14.98
CA LEU A 280 -12.42 4.75 13.87
C LEU A 280 -13.51 5.57 13.21
N GLN A 281 -13.18 6.82 12.90
CA GLN A 281 -14.02 7.71 12.11
C GLN A 281 -13.26 8.17 10.88
N GLY A 282 -13.89 8.12 9.70
CA GLY A 282 -13.26 8.54 8.46
C GLY A 282 -14.13 8.32 7.22
N ALA A 283 -13.56 8.52 6.04
CA ALA A 283 -14.29 8.40 4.78
C ALA A 283 -14.48 6.94 4.36
N LEU A 284 -15.62 6.63 3.72
CA LEU A 284 -15.87 5.30 3.16
C LEU A 284 -14.98 5.06 1.93
N VAL A 285 -14.30 3.93 1.91
CA VAL A 285 -13.46 3.47 0.79
C VAL A 285 -14.03 2.20 0.20
N ARG A 286 -13.90 2.08 -1.13
CA ARG A 286 -14.26 0.89 -1.89
C ARG A 286 -13.10 0.47 -2.79
N PHE A 287 -12.64 -0.76 -2.63
CA PHE A 287 -11.80 -1.46 -3.59
C PHE A 287 -12.72 -2.28 -4.49
N ALA A 288 -12.83 -1.91 -5.76
CA ALA A 288 -13.71 -2.59 -6.70
C ALA A 288 -13.16 -3.96 -7.09
N ALA A 289 -14.04 -4.93 -7.34
CA ALA A 289 -13.66 -6.26 -7.81
C ALA A 289 -12.72 -6.20 -9.02
N SER A 290 -11.67 -7.01 -9.00
CA SER A 290 -10.60 -7.06 -9.99
C SER A 290 -10.00 -8.47 -10.06
N PRO A 291 -9.06 -8.76 -10.98
CA PRO A 291 -8.38 -10.06 -11.01
C PRO A 291 -7.71 -10.45 -9.68
N ALA A 292 -7.40 -9.47 -8.82
CA ALA A 292 -6.81 -9.70 -7.49
C ALA A 292 -7.84 -9.81 -6.35
N ILE A 293 -9.08 -9.33 -6.55
CA ILE A 293 -10.14 -9.33 -5.53
C ILE A 293 -11.49 -9.70 -6.15
N SER A 294 -12.05 -10.83 -5.74
CA SER A 294 -13.22 -11.43 -6.40
C SER A 294 -14.54 -10.69 -6.18
N ARG A 295 -14.59 -9.72 -5.26
CA ARG A 295 -15.74 -8.88 -4.95
C ARG A 295 -15.27 -7.51 -4.45
N ASP A 296 -16.18 -6.54 -4.43
CA ASP A 296 -15.92 -5.24 -3.83
C ASP A 296 -15.57 -5.43 -2.33
N VAL A 297 -14.53 -4.73 -1.88
CA VAL A 297 -14.08 -4.72 -0.48
C VAL A 297 -14.17 -3.30 0.05
N TYR A 298 -14.74 -3.14 1.24
CA TYR A 298 -14.95 -1.83 1.86
C TYR A 298 -13.99 -1.58 3.01
N ALA A 299 -13.68 -0.30 3.23
CA ALA A 299 -12.72 0.14 4.22
C ALA A 299 -13.10 1.52 4.78
N VAL A 300 -12.46 1.92 5.87
CA VAL A 300 -12.50 3.30 6.40
C VAL A 300 -11.15 3.96 6.19
N LYS A 301 -11.13 5.16 5.59
CA LYS A 301 -9.94 6.01 5.45
C LYS A 301 -9.90 7.03 6.59
N VAL A 302 -9.00 6.81 7.54
CA VAL A 302 -8.77 7.72 8.66
C VAL A 302 -7.58 8.60 8.30
N SER A 303 -7.80 9.91 8.22
CA SER A 303 -6.75 10.89 7.90
C SER A 303 -6.40 11.69 9.15
N ASP A 304 -5.11 11.98 9.34
CA ASP A 304 -4.67 12.87 10.40
C ASP A 304 -4.63 14.34 9.94
N ALA A 305 -4.22 15.23 10.85
CA ALA A 305 -4.13 16.66 10.59
C ALA A 305 -3.03 17.05 9.58
N ASN A 306 -2.13 16.14 9.22
CA ASN A 306 -1.07 16.35 8.24
C ASN A 306 -1.42 15.77 6.86
N GLY A 307 -2.66 15.26 6.68
CA GLY A 307 -3.09 14.64 5.42
C GLY A 307 -2.59 13.21 5.23
N ILE A 308 -1.89 12.63 6.21
CA ILE A 308 -1.50 11.21 6.17
C ILE A 308 -2.74 10.38 6.49
N ALA A 309 -3.02 9.41 5.62
CA ALA A 309 -4.19 8.57 5.77
C ALA A 309 -3.82 7.09 5.92
N ARG A 310 -4.56 6.38 6.77
CA ARG A 310 -4.56 4.92 6.85
C ARG A 310 -5.91 4.39 6.44
N ILE A 311 -5.90 3.34 5.62
CA ILE A 311 -7.10 2.68 5.13
C ILE A 311 -7.22 1.35 5.86
N TYR A 312 -8.28 1.18 6.64
CA TYR A 312 -8.55 -0.02 7.41
C TYR A 312 -9.63 -0.85 6.70
N THR A 313 -9.25 -2.00 6.17
CA THR A 313 -10.19 -2.91 5.51
C THR A 313 -11.16 -3.49 6.54
N LEU A 314 -12.47 -3.36 6.29
CA LEU A 314 -13.49 -3.96 7.14
C LEU A 314 -13.46 -5.47 6.97
N PHE A 315 -13.33 -6.20 8.08
CA PHE A 315 -13.19 -7.65 8.06
C PHE A 315 -13.97 -8.26 9.23
N PRO A 316 -14.54 -9.46 9.11
CA PRO A 316 -15.17 -10.14 10.24
C PRO A 316 -14.18 -10.39 11.37
N GLY A 317 -14.60 -10.13 12.61
CA GLY A 317 -13.83 -10.51 13.81
C GLY A 317 -13.95 -11.99 14.19
N ILE A 318 -14.77 -12.74 13.46
CA ILE A 318 -14.88 -14.20 13.52
C ILE A 318 -13.73 -14.81 12.71
N GLY A 319 -13.03 -15.81 13.25
CA GLY A 319 -11.97 -16.48 12.53
C GLY A 319 -12.47 -17.50 11.49
N PHE A 320 -11.54 -18.14 10.80
CA PHE A 320 -11.84 -19.13 9.76
C PHE A 320 -12.25 -20.50 10.30
N GLU A 321 -12.22 -20.70 11.62
CA GLU A 321 -12.75 -21.89 12.29
C GLU A 321 -14.26 -22.07 12.06
N ASP A 322 -14.99 -20.99 11.78
CA ASP A 322 -16.39 -21.04 11.33
C ASP A 322 -16.56 -20.28 10.00
N PRO A 323 -16.29 -20.96 8.86
CA PRO A 323 -16.40 -20.33 7.54
C PRO A 323 -17.82 -19.84 7.21
N ALA A 324 -18.86 -20.46 7.78
CA ALA A 324 -20.23 -20.06 7.52
C ALA A 324 -20.54 -18.73 8.21
N ALA A 325 -20.21 -18.61 9.50
CA ALA A 325 -20.38 -17.38 10.25
C ALA A 325 -19.49 -16.25 9.71
N PHE A 326 -18.23 -16.56 9.36
CA PHE A 326 -17.33 -15.62 8.70
C PHE A 326 -17.96 -15.04 7.42
N ASN A 327 -18.42 -15.90 6.51
CA ASN A 327 -18.98 -15.47 5.23
C ASN A 327 -20.29 -14.68 5.40
N ALA A 328 -21.13 -15.07 6.36
CA ALA A 328 -22.36 -14.37 6.68
C ALA A 328 -22.07 -12.94 7.16
N LEU A 329 -21.16 -12.78 8.14
CA LEU A 329 -20.80 -11.47 8.67
C LEU A 329 -20.08 -10.62 7.62
N PHE A 330 -19.18 -11.20 6.81
CA PHE A 330 -18.50 -10.46 5.76
C PHE A 330 -19.49 -9.91 4.71
N SER A 331 -20.49 -10.72 4.36
CA SER A 331 -21.54 -10.31 3.41
C SER A 331 -22.41 -9.20 4.02
N ALA A 332 -22.84 -9.34 5.27
CA ALA A 332 -23.64 -8.31 5.95
C ALA A 332 -22.91 -6.95 6.06
N LEU A 333 -21.62 -6.96 6.43
CA LEU A 333 -20.79 -5.75 6.46
C LEU A 333 -20.66 -5.12 5.06
N SER A 334 -20.41 -5.96 4.05
CA SER A 334 -20.25 -5.51 2.66
C SER A 334 -21.55 -4.93 2.09
N GLU A 335 -22.70 -5.55 2.35
CA GLU A 335 -24.00 -5.08 1.91
C GLU A 335 -24.38 -3.74 2.55
N LYS A 336 -24.12 -3.58 3.86
CA LYS A 336 -24.37 -2.31 4.55
C LYS A 336 -23.50 -1.18 3.99
N ALA A 337 -22.21 -1.44 3.77
CA ALA A 337 -21.29 -0.48 3.17
C ALA A 337 -21.65 -0.16 1.71
N GLN A 338 -22.05 -1.17 0.93
CA GLN A 338 -22.49 -1.00 -0.43
C GLN A 338 -23.76 -0.15 -0.52
N ALA A 339 -24.73 -0.34 0.38
CA ALA A 339 -25.93 0.48 0.41
C ALA A 339 -25.61 1.97 0.65
N ALA A 340 -24.74 2.26 1.63
CA ALA A 340 -24.27 3.63 1.90
C ALA A 340 -23.50 4.23 0.70
N TRP A 341 -22.67 3.42 0.03
CA TRP A 341 -21.95 3.81 -1.18
C TRP A 341 -22.90 4.16 -2.34
N GLN A 342 -23.85 3.28 -2.65
CA GLN A 342 -24.77 3.46 -3.78
C GLN A 342 -25.70 4.67 -3.58
N ALA A 343 -26.15 4.91 -2.35
CA ALA A 343 -26.95 6.08 -2.02
C ALA A 343 -26.22 7.41 -2.28
N ASN A 344 -24.89 7.40 -2.32
CA ASN A 344 -24.04 8.58 -2.47
C ASN A 344 -23.05 8.42 -3.63
N LEU A 345 -23.39 7.66 -4.67
CA LEU A 345 -22.46 7.32 -5.75
C LEU A 345 -21.87 8.56 -6.45
N ALA A 346 -22.66 9.63 -6.57
CA ALA A 346 -22.27 10.87 -7.26
C ALA A 346 -21.12 11.63 -6.57
N THR A 347 -20.88 11.39 -5.28
CA THR A 347 -19.80 12.04 -4.53
C THR A 347 -18.52 11.20 -4.49
N ALA A 348 -18.54 9.97 -5.03
CA ALA A 348 -17.37 9.11 -5.06
C ALA A 348 -16.30 9.66 -6.01
N VAL A 349 -15.06 9.66 -5.55
CA VAL A 349 -13.90 10.07 -6.34
C VAL A 349 -12.90 8.91 -6.45
N ALA A 350 -12.21 8.84 -7.58
CA ALA A 350 -11.15 7.88 -7.80
C ALA A 350 -9.89 8.29 -7.01
N GLY A 351 -9.30 7.35 -6.29
CA GLY A 351 -7.90 7.40 -5.87
C GLY A 351 -7.04 6.51 -6.76
N ARG A 352 -5.73 6.41 -6.50
CA ARG A 352 -4.79 5.66 -7.35
C ARG A 352 -5.22 4.21 -7.63
N ASN A 353 -5.72 3.51 -6.61
CA ASN A 353 -6.01 2.07 -6.66
C ASN A 353 -7.36 1.67 -6.04
N TYR A 354 -8.19 2.65 -5.69
CA TYR A 354 -9.44 2.50 -4.94
C TYR A 354 -10.35 3.70 -5.20
N PHE A 355 -11.57 3.66 -4.68
CA PHE A 355 -12.48 4.81 -4.65
C PHE A 355 -12.69 5.26 -3.21
N VAL A 356 -12.84 6.57 -3.00
CA VAL A 356 -13.24 7.14 -1.72
C VAL A 356 -14.50 7.96 -1.90
N ASN A 357 -15.40 7.88 -0.93
CA ASN A 357 -16.53 8.78 -0.83
C ASN A 357 -16.26 9.75 0.33
N PRO A 358 -15.82 10.99 0.06
CA PRO A 358 -15.45 11.94 1.10
C PRO A 358 -16.64 12.43 1.93
N VAL A 359 -17.86 12.29 1.41
CA VAL A 359 -19.09 12.75 2.07
C VAL A 359 -19.68 11.69 3.00
N VAL A 360 -19.49 10.40 2.68
CA VAL A 360 -19.94 9.30 3.54
C VAL A 360 -18.92 9.05 4.65
N GLN A 361 -19.28 9.48 5.86
CA GLN A 361 -18.51 9.25 7.08
C GLN A 361 -18.86 7.89 7.67
N VAL A 362 -17.83 7.09 7.90
CA VAL A 362 -17.89 5.82 8.60
C VAL A 362 -17.55 6.05 10.05
N ASN A 363 -18.36 5.52 10.95
CA ASN A 363 -18.04 5.36 12.37
C ASN A 363 -18.03 3.86 12.66
N VAL A 364 -16.88 3.29 13.02
CA VAL A 364 -16.76 1.85 13.20
C VAL A 364 -15.95 1.47 14.43
N ALA A 365 -16.54 0.63 15.28
CA ALA A 365 -15.85 0.01 16.40
C ALA A 365 -15.31 -1.37 16.00
N GLY A 366 -14.11 -1.70 16.45
CA GLY A 366 -13.53 -3.02 16.23
C GLY A 366 -12.08 -3.13 16.67
N ARG A 367 -11.46 -4.26 16.36
CA ARG A 367 -10.09 -4.59 16.73
C ARG A 367 -9.16 -4.50 15.53
N ILE A 368 -8.07 -3.75 15.64
CA ILE A 368 -7.09 -3.67 14.56
C ILE A 368 -6.32 -4.99 14.46
N ASN A 369 -6.20 -5.51 13.23
CA ASN A 369 -5.43 -6.69 12.90
C ASN A 369 -4.33 -6.38 11.86
N VAL A 370 -3.09 -6.62 12.29
CA VAL A 370 -1.85 -6.49 11.51
C VAL A 370 -0.97 -7.70 11.79
N THR A 371 -0.95 -8.70 10.92
CA THR A 371 -0.29 -9.99 11.20
C THR A 371 1.10 -10.09 10.59
N THR A 372 1.38 -9.36 9.52
CA THR A 372 2.67 -9.39 8.82
C THR A 372 3.12 -8.01 8.38
N ALA A 373 4.43 -7.83 8.22
CA ALA A 373 5.02 -6.56 7.82
C ALA A 373 4.64 -6.10 6.41
N ASN A 374 4.30 -7.04 5.50
CA ASN A 374 3.88 -6.72 4.14
C ASN A 374 2.36 -6.78 3.94
N GLN A 375 1.57 -6.91 5.02
CA GLN A 375 0.11 -6.87 4.92
C GLN A 375 -0.33 -5.56 4.28
N ALA A 376 -1.15 -5.65 3.21
CA ALA A 376 -1.46 -4.51 2.37
C ALA A 376 -2.09 -3.33 3.12
N ASN A 377 -3.32 -3.53 3.58
CA ASN A 377 -4.00 -2.60 4.48
C ASN A 377 -4.13 -3.25 5.85
N PRO A 378 -4.02 -2.50 6.96
CA PRO A 378 -4.48 -3.00 8.24
C PRO A 378 -5.95 -3.42 8.12
N GLN A 379 -6.32 -4.49 8.82
CA GLN A 379 -7.71 -4.92 8.90
C GLN A 379 -8.32 -4.36 10.18
N LEU A 380 -9.62 -4.05 10.13
CA LEU A 380 -10.43 -3.81 11.31
C LEU A 380 -11.41 -4.96 11.45
N TYR A 381 -11.21 -5.76 12.48
CA TYR A 381 -12.08 -6.88 12.85
C TYR A 381 -13.32 -6.34 13.53
N VAL A 382 -14.46 -6.55 12.88
CA VAL A 382 -15.79 -6.10 13.32
C VAL A 382 -16.60 -7.34 13.66
N ASP A 383 -17.10 -7.42 14.88
CA ASP A 383 -17.76 -8.63 15.42
C ASP A 383 -19.25 -8.69 15.07
N ASN A 384 -19.86 -7.54 14.79
CA ASN A 384 -21.27 -7.45 14.40
C ASN A 384 -21.54 -6.21 13.52
N VAL A 385 -22.63 -6.24 12.76
CA VAL A 385 -22.91 -5.21 11.75
C VAL A 385 -23.34 -3.88 12.38
N GLU A 386 -23.81 -3.89 13.62
CA GLU A 386 -24.24 -2.73 14.39
C GLU A 386 -23.06 -1.82 14.77
N GLN A 387 -21.85 -2.39 14.90
CA GLN A 387 -20.62 -1.62 15.12
C GLN A 387 -20.21 -0.75 13.93
N LEU A 388 -20.82 -0.92 12.75
CA LEU A 388 -20.53 -0.17 11.54
C LEU A 388 -21.65 0.81 11.23
N GLU A 389 -21.42 2.10 11.41
CA GLU A 389 -22.38 3.15 11.16
C GLU A 389 -21.92 4.08 10.04
N PHE A 390 -22.89 4.68 9.36
CA PHE A 390 -22.65 5.65 8.29
C PHE A 390 -23.45 6.92 8.55
N SER A 391 -22.83 8.06 8.34
CA SER A 391 -23.48 9.36 8.25
C SER A 391 -23.03 10.10 6.98
N VAL A 392 -23.83 11.05 6.52
CA VAL A 392 -23.52 11.86 5.35
C VAL A 392 -23.22 13.26 5.87
N GLY A 393 -22.00 13.74 5.65
CA GLY A 393 -21.66 15.14 5.92
C GLY A 393 -22.40 16.06 4.95
N GLU A 394 -22.82 17.23 5.41
CA GLU A 394 -23.37 18.27 4.52
C GLU A 394 -22.31 18.90 3.62
#